data_AF-A0AAX0WX74-F1
#
_entry.id   AF-A0AAX0WX74-F1
#
_cell.length_a   1.000
_cell.length_b   1.000
_cell.length_c   1.000
_cell.angle_alpha   90.00
_cell.angle_beta   90.00
_cell.angle_gamma   90.00
#
_symmetry.space_group_name_H-M   'P 1'
#
loop_
_entity.id
_entity.type
_entity.pdbx_description
1 polymer ?
#
loop_
_entity_poly.entity_id
_entity_poly.type
_entity_poly.pdbx_seq_one_letter_code
_entity_poly.pdbx_strand_id
1 'polypeptide(L)'
;MNLVHEITPSLAQEKVNFVILIPNSDEAALSNFILREEDVPYNEQPSHYQFKKWSTWCSAHFSSYSFFIKYKDALLRCKQFLYDFGPLSTLDHAALYDHWVWEMKPYVVNEENICWIGYDYSKSKTLSFLSYGTNIELRLIEGHLKDEEFLDLCKFFSPLSSSSEILKKSFFELTYWSRFSNCMKNACIKNDTYKPPSSLWNLRWPLHNIFKLSKLDQNIKYINELNLDFIIDSQIIYGDKDHIEEVQLIMFPQNGKKNQIAWFRVFNKENFPIKKPPPSRLPIMNTFSGYSSFNLTVLNGSDGAISNIYITSVNDHYGPHDALWWDDENAYLFQISAGTNNSIEYFKEIFCQLDNNEVSRN
;
A
#
# COMPACT_ATOMS: atom_id res chain seq x y z
N MET A 1 6.98 -10.50 23.32
CA MET A 1 6.17 -10.49 22.08
C MET A 1 4.82 -11.04 22.45
N ASN A 2 3.74 -10.28 22.25
CA ASN A 2 2.39 -10.64 22.73
C ASN A 2 1.75 -11.58 21.70
N LEU A 3 2.14 -12.85 21.76
CA LEU A 3 1.61 -13.90 20.90
C LEU A 3 0.56 -14.69 21.68
N VAL A 4 -0.63 -14.80 21.10
CA VAL A 4 -1.72 -15.63 21.59
C VAL A 4 -1.90 -16.78 20.61
N HIS A 5 -1.68 -18.00 21.11
CA HIS A 5 -1.81 -19.23 20.34
C HIS A 5 -3.20 -19.83 20.50
N GLU A 6 -3.63 -20.62 19.51
CA GLU A 6 -4.90 -21.34 19.48
C GLU A 6 -6.14 -20.43 19.64
N ILE A 7 -6.02 -19.16 19.26
CA ILE A 7 -7.13 -18.22 19.24
C ILE A 7 -7.95 -18.36 17.96
N THR A 8 -9.25 -18.61 18.11
CA THR A 8 -10.14 -18.81 16.98
C THR A 8 -10.26 -17.54 16.12
N PRO A 9 -10.56 -17.67 14.82
CA PRO A 9 -10.71 -16.51 13.93
C PRO A 9 -11.72 -15.48 14.45
N SER A 10 -12.87 -15.93 14.99
CA SER A 10 -13.89 -15.03 15.52
C SER A 10 -13.41 -14.23 16.73
N LEU A 11 -12.70 -14.84 17.68
CA LEU A 11 -12.15 -14.15 18.85
C LEU A 11 -10.98 -13.24 18.47
N ALA A 12 -10.17 -13.64 17.50
CA ALA A 12 -9.10 -12.79 16.97
C ALA A 12 -9.68 -11.55 16.27
N GLN A 13 -10.80 -11.69 15.54
CA GLN A 13 -11.45 -10.60 14.82
C GLN A 13 -11.82 -9.42 15.73
N GLU A 14 -12.24 -9.69 16.97
CA GLU A 14 -12.58 -8.69 17.98
C GLU A 14 -11.38 -7.87 18.48
N LYS A 15 -10.15 -8.38 18.25
CA LYS A 15 -8.91 -7.81 18.77
C LYS A 15 -8.05 -7.10 17.73
N VAL A 16 -8.32 -7.32 16.45
CA VAL A 16 -7.51 -6.79 15.34
C VAL A 16 -8.14 -5.53 14.74
N ASN A 17 -7.32 -4.75 14.05
CA ASN A 17 -7.70 -3.55 13.31
C ASN A 17 -7.90 -3.79 11.79
N PHE A 18 -8.07 -5.05 11.38
CA PHE A 18 -8.29 -5.44 9.99
C PHE A 18 -9.30 -6.58 9.90
N VAL A 19 -9.80 -6.84 8.70
CA VAL A 19 -10.75 -7.92 8.45
C VAL A 19 -9.98 -9.23 8.35
N ILE A 20 -10.31 -10.22 9.17
CA ILE A 20 -9.77 -11.57 9.03
C ILE A 20 -10.55 -12.28 7.94
N LEU A 21 -9.84 -12.82 6.96
CA LEU A 21 -10.38 -13.65 5.90
C LEU A 21 -9.93 -15.10 6.11
N ILE A 22 -10.82 -16.07 5.93
CA ILE A 22 -10.48 -17.50 5.97
C ILE A 22 -10.93 -18.18 4.68
N PRO A 23 -10.22 -19.20 4.19
CA PRO A 23 -10.72 -20.01 3.10
C PRO A 23 -11.94 -20.81 3.58
N ASN A 24 -13.10 -20.52 3.00
CA ASN A 24 -14.36 -21.19 3.29
C ASN A 24 -14.57 -22.33 2.29
N SER A 25 -13.84 -23.43 2.48
CA SER A 25 -13.92 -24.63 1.66
C SER A 25 -13.48 -25.85 2.46
N ASP A 26 -14.13 -26.99 2.25
CA ASP A 26 -13.74 -28.28 2.84
C ASP A 26 -12.42 -28.83 2.25
N GLU A 27 -11.92 -28.23 1.17
CA GLU A 27 -10.63 -28.58 0.56
C GLU A 27 -9.42 -28.07 1.36
N ALA A 28 -9.63 -27.11 2.27
CA ALA A 28 -8.57 -26.46 3.05
C ALA A 28 -8.75 -26.73 4.55
N ALA A 29 -7.78 -27.42 5.16
CA ALA A 29 -7.76 -27.62 6.60
C ALA A 29 -6.89 -26.55 7.27
N LEU A 30 -7.45 -25.87 8.27
CA LEU A 30 -6.80 -24.78 9.00
C LEU A 30 -6.27 -25.23 10.35
N SER A 31 -5.09 -24.75 10.75
CA SER A 31 -4.48 -25.07 12.05
C SER A 31 -3.52 -23.98 12.52
N ASN A 32 -3.05 -24.09 13.76
CA ASN A 32 -2.02 -23.25 14.36
C ASN A 32 -2.33 -21.75 14.26
N PHE A 33 -3.49 -21.36 14.78
CA PHE A 33 -3.91 -19.96 14.79
C PHE A 33 -3.10 -19.14 15.79
N ILE A 34 -2.47 -18.07 15.33
CA ILE A 34 -1.60 -17.22 16.13
C ILE A 34 -1.98 -15.76 15.89
N LEU A 35 -2.38 -15.09 16.96
CA LEU A 35 -2.54 -13.63 16.98
C LEU A 35 -1.29 -13.01 17.58
N ARG A 36 -0.67 -12.09 16.85
CA ARG A 36 0.14 -11.05 17.45
C ARG A 36 -0.79 -9.92 17.85
N GLU A 37 -1.01 -9.75 19.14
CA GLU A 37 -1.81 -8.63 19.64
C GLU A 37 -1.06 -7.32 19.39
N GLU A 38 -1.85 -6.30 19.05
CA GLU A 38 -1.36 -4.93 19.02
C GLU A 38 -0.88 -4.52 20.41
N ASP A 39 0.22 -3.76 20.48
CA ASP A 39 0.74 -3.25 21.75
C ASP A 39 1.21 -1.79 21.61
N VAL A 40 1.35 -1.11 22.75
CA VAL A 40 1.96 0.22 22.81
C VAL A 40 3.38 0.17 22.23
N PRO A 41 3.83 1.23 21.53
CA PRO A 41 5.19 1.25 21.04
C PRO A 41 6.20 1.20 22.18
N TYR A 42 7.32 0.52 21.96
CA TYR A 42 8.40 0.50 22.95
C TYR A 42 9.08 1.87 23.08
N ASN A 43 9.21 2.36 24.31
CA ASN A 43 9.92 3.62 24.59
C ASN A 43 11.45 3.45 24.65
N GLU A 44 11.93 2.22 24.85
CA GLU A 44 13.36 1.88 24.99
C GLU A 44 13.70 0.62 24.18
N GLN A 45 14.92 0.58 23.64
CA GLN A 45 15.39 -0.55 22.84
C GLN A 45 15.67 -1.79 23.73
N PRO A 46 15.02 -2.94 23.50
CA PRO A 46 15.31 -4.16 24.21
C PRO A 46 16.76 -4.61 23.95
N SER A 47 17.45 -4.99 25.02
CA SER A 47 18.86 -5.37 25.01
C SER A 47 19.21 -6.58 24.13
N HIS A 48 18.22 -7.36 23.70
CA HIS A 48 18.40 -8.57 22.88
C HIS A 48 18.41 -8.33 21.37
N TYR A 49 18.06 -7.13 20.88
CA TYR A 49 18.17 -6.80 19.46
C TYR A 49 19.58 -6.32 19.10
N GLN A 50 20.15 -6.89 18.04
CA GLN A 50 21.55 -6.62 17.61
C GLN A 50 21.76 -5.24 16.96
N PHE A 51 20.69 -4.48 16.68
CA PHE A 51 20.80 -3.18 16.03
C PHE A 51 21.35 -2.14 17.02
N LYS A 52 22.34 -1.31 16.63
CA LYS A 52 22.92 -0.28 17.53
C LYS A 52 22.02 0.94 17.73
N LYS A 53 20.96 1.09 16.92
CA LYS A 53 20.00 2.20 16.98
C LYS A 53 18.68 1.73 16.37
N TRP A 54 17.59 1.86 17.13
CA TRP A 54 16.25 1.58 16.63
C TRP A 54 15.73 2.71 15.73
N SER A 55 15.02 2.32 14.67
CA SER A 55 14.03 3.23 14.08
C SER A 55 12.73 3.11 14.85
N THR A 56 11.89 4.13 14.82
CA THR A 56 10.57 4.13 15.48
C THR A 56 9.60 3.11 14.89
N TRP A 57 9.81 2.68 13.66
CA TRP A 57 9.07 1.54 13.10
C TRP A 57 9.41 0.25 13.84
N CYS A 58 10.65 0.13 14.33
CA CYS A 58 11.06 -1.01 15.15
C CYS A 58 10.46 -0.97 16.56
N SER A 59 9.95 0.19 17.01
CA SER A 59 9.20 0.27 18.26
C SER A 59 7.71 0.02 18.07
N ALA A 60 7.17 0.04 16.85
CA ALA A 60 5.74 -0.22 16.60
C ALA A 60 5.39 -1.71 16.72
N HIS A 61 4.24 -1.96 17.33
CA HIS A 61 3.72 -3.29 17.63
C HIS A 61 2.38 -3.50 16.95
N PHE A 62 2.39 -3.50 15.62
CA PHE A 62 1.21 -3.80 14.81
C PHE A 62 0.65 -5.18 15.13
N SER A 63 -0.68 -5.29 15.04
CA SER A 63 -1.32 -6.58 15.06
C SER A 63 -1.07 -7.35 13.76
N SER A 64 -1.00 -8.68 13.88
CA SER A 64 -1.06 -9.57 12.72
C SER A 64 -1.68 -10.89 13.13
N TYR A 65 -2.42 -11.52 12.22
CA TYR A 65 -3.02 -12.83 12.44
C TYR A 65 -2.41 -13.84 11.46
N SER A 66 -1.98 -14.99 11.94
CA SER A 66 -1.43 -16.04 11.10
C SER A 66 -1.98 -17.40 11.45
N PHE A 67 -2.02 -18.27 10.44
CA PHE A 67 -2.44 -19.66 10.58
C PHE A 67 -1.84 -20.50 9.45
N PHE A 68 -1.91 -21.81 9.61
CA PHE A 68 -1.52 -22.76 8.58
C PHE A 68 -2.73 -23.24 7.80
N ILE A 69 -2.49 -23.49 6.51
CA ILE A 69 -3.46 -24.02 5.55
C ILE A 69 -2.84 -25.27 4.97
N LYS A 70 -3.48 -26.43 5.18
CA LYS A 70 -3.22 -27.62 4.41
C LYS A 70 -4.21 -27.66 3.26
N TYR A 71 -3.71 -27.60 2.04
CA TYR A 71 -4.51 -27.61 0.82
C TYR A 71 -3.82 -28.50 -0.21
N LYS A 72 -4.53 -29.51 -0.71
CA LYS A 72 -3.95 -30.59 -1.52
C LYS A 72 -2.76 -31.25 -0.78
N ASP A 73 -1.63 -31.41 -1.44
CA ASP A 73 -0.37 -31.95 -0.91
C ASP A 73 0.57 -30.88 -0.33
N ALA A 74 0.09 -29.65 -0.16
CA ALA A 74 0.90 -28.52 0.30
C ALA A 74 0.51 -28.01 1.69
N LEU A 75 1.50 -27.44 2.37
CA LEU A 75 1.34 -26.68 3.60
C LEU A 75 1.72 -25.22 3.35
N LEU A 76 0.80 -24.31 3.63
CA LEU A 76 1.01 -22.88 3.51
C LEU A 76 0.88 -22.19 4.86
N ARG A 77 1.60 -21.09 5.04
CA ARG A 77 1.35 -20.12 6.11
C ARG A 77 0.58 -18.94 5.52
N CYS A 78 -0.59 -18.66 6.07
CA CYS A 78 -1.30 -17.41 5.86
C CYS A 78 -0.89 -16.40 6.95
N LYS A 79 -0.60 -15.17 6.57
CA LYS A 79 -0.41 -14.03 7.47
C LYS A 79 -1.25 -12.86 6.97
N GLN A 80 -1.93 -12.19 7.90
CA GLN A 80 -2.84 -11.08 7.61
C GLN A 80 -2.52 -9.90 8.52
N PHE A 81 -2.62 -8.69 7.96
CA PHE A 81 -2.36 -7.43 8.68
C PHE A 81 -2.95 -6.24 7.91
N LEU A 82 -3.13 -5.12 8.62
CA LEU A 82 -3.35 -3.81 7.99
C LEU A 82 -1.98 -3.18 7.69
N TYR A 83 -1.84 -2.61 6.49
CA TYR A 83 -0.67 -1.79 6.18
C TYR A 83 -0.92 -0.33 6.58
N ASP A 84 -0.38 0.05 7.72
CA ASP A 84 -0.59 1.37 8.34
C ASP A 84 0.35 2.47 7.83
N PHE A 85 1.25 2.13 6.91
CA PHE A 85 2.25 3.05 6.38
C PHE A 85 1.88 3.47 4.96
N GLY A 86 2.08 4.76 4.67
CA GLY A 86 1.71 5.40 3.40
C GLY A 86 2.36 4.79 2.14
N PRO A 87 2.01 5.33 0.97
CA PRO A 87 1.77 4.58 -0.25
C PRO A 87 2.96 3.81 -0.78
N LEU A 88 2.80 2.50 -0.75
CA LEU A 88 3.69 1.53 -1.32
C LEU A 88 2.90 0.73 -2.37
N SER A 89 2.42 1.45 -3.39
CA SER A 89 1.66 0.89 -4.52
C SER A 89 2.34 -0.37 -5.10
N THR A 90 3.68 -0.47 -4.99
CA THR A 90 4.53 -1.63 -5.35
C THR A 90 5.37 -2.25 -4.22
N LEU A 91 5.19 -1.95 -2.94
CA LEU A 91 6.11 -2.45 -1.89
C LEU A 91 5.40 -3.18 -0.74
N ASP A 92 4.11 -3.48 -0.90
CA ASP A 92 3.24 -4.11 0.10
C ASP A 92 3.16 -5.64 0.03
N HIS A 93 4.02 -6.30 -0.75
CA HIS A 93 3.94 -7.75 -0.92
C HIS A 93 5.21 -8.47 -0.50
N ALA A 94 5.09 -9.58 0.23
CA ALA A 94 6.22 -10.47 0.50
C ALA A 94 6.98 -10.89 -0.78
N ALA A 95 6.28 -10.97 -1.92
CA ALA A 95 6.85 -11.22 -3.25
C ALA A 95 7.75 -10.09 -3.80
N LEU A 96 7.76 -8.91 -3.15
CA LEU A 96 8.36 -7.67 -3.63
C LEU A 96 9.67 -7.28 -2.92
N TYR A 97 10.01 -7.91 -1.81
CA TYR A 97 11.19 -7.49 -1.03
C TYR A 97 12.52 -7.76 -1.74
N ASP A 98 12.53 -8.62 -2.76
CA ASP A 98 13.67 -8.87 -3.65
C ASP A 98 13.24 -8.84 -5.14
N HIS A 99 12.47 -7.82 -5.53
CA HIS A 99 12.03 -7.55 -6.91
C HIS A 99 13.19 -7.43 -7.93
N TRP A 100 14.44 -7.38 -7.46
CA TRP A 100 15.65 -7.34 -8.27
C TRP A 100 15.98 -8.67 -8.96
N VAL A 101 15.28 -9.77 -8.62
CA VAL A 101 15.64 -11.13 -9.05
C VAL A 101 14.49 -11.92 -9.70
N TRP A 102 13.22 -11.53 -9.51
CA TRP A 102 12.08 -12.41 -9.85
C TRP A 102 11.01 -11.74 -10.73
N GLU A 103 10.50 -12.49 -11.71
CA GLU A 103 9.37 -12.10 -12.55
C GLU A 103 8.09 -12.04 -11.71
N MET A 104 7.41 -10.89 -11.73
CA MET A 104 6.13 -10.69 -11.06
C MET A 104 4.97 -10.81 -12.04
N LYS A 105 3.90 -11.51 -11.64
CA LYS A 105 2.70 -11.65 -12.47
C LYS A 105 1.46 -11.26 -11.69
N PRO A 106 0.70 -10.24 -12.16
CA PRO A 106 -0.62 -9.97 -11.62
C PRO A 106 -1.62 -11.00 -12.15
N TYR A 107 -2.53 -11.44 -11.27
CA TYR A 107 -3.60 -12.36 -11.60
C TYR A 107 -4.92 -11.84 -11.02
N VAL A 108 -5.98 -11.90 -11.81
CA VAL A 108 -7.33 -11.54 -11.35
C VAL A 108 -7.93 -12.70 -10.57
N VAL A 109 -8.43 -12.42 -9.36
CA VAL A 109 -9.13 -13.38 -8.51
C VAL A 109 -10.51 -12.84 -8.15
N ASN A 110 -11.54 -13.67 -8.36
CA ASN A 110 -12.94 -13.35 -8.11
C ASN A 110 -13.42 -12.07 -8.80
N GLU A 111 -12.87 -11.73 -9.98
CA GLU A 111 -13.20 -10.52 -10.77
C GLU A 111 -12.92 -9.18 -10.05
N GLU A 112 -12.45 -9.22 -8.80
CA GLU A 112 -12.40 -8.06 -7.92
C GLU A 112 -11.02 -7.82 -7.31
N ASN A 113 -10.21 -8.86 -7.09
CA ASN A 113 -8.92 -8.72 -6.43
C ASN A 113 -7.78 -9.00 -7.43
N ILE A 114 -6.67 -8.31 -7.24
CA ILE A 114 -5.41 -8.63 -7.92
C ILE A 114 -4.51 -9.36 -6.94
N CYS A 115 -4.09 -10.56 -7.34
CA CYS A 115 -3.11 -11.36 -6.65
C CYS A 115 -1.77 -11.27 -7.37
N TRP A 116 -0.70 -11.30 -6.59
CA TRP A 116 0.67 -11.33 -7.07
C TRP A 116 1.31 -12.64 -6.66
N ILE A 117 1.87 -13.37 -7.62
CA ILE A 117 2.68 -14.56 -7.34
C ILE A 117 4.16 -14.20 -7.54
N GLY A 118 4.99 -14.65 -6.60
CA GLY A 118 6.44 -14.49 -6.65
C GLY A 118 7.14 -15.29 -5.57
N TYR A 119 8.26 -14.77 -5.07
CA TYR A 119 9.06 -15.42 -4.03
C TYR A 119 9.39 -14.44 -2.91
N ASP A 120 9.34 -14.91 -1.66
CA ASP A 120 9.71 -14.09 -0.49
C ASP A 120 11.24 -14.01 -0.28
N TYR A 121 11.68 -13.23 0.71
CA TYR A 121 13.11 -13.05 1.06
C TYR A 121 13.86 -14.34 1.39
N SER A 122 13.13 -15.41 1.71
CA SER A 122 13.68 -16.74 1.96
C SER A 122 13.47 -17.69 0.78
N LYS A 123 13.20 -17.14 -0.41
CA LYS A 123 13.03 -17.84 -1.67
C LYS A 123 11.89 -18.86 -1.65
N SER A 124 10.91 -18.67 -0.78
CA SER A 124 9.70 -19.50 -0.74
C SER A 124 8.66 -18.92 -1.68
N LYS A 125 8.00 -19.78 -2.47
CA LYS A 125 6.91 -19.34 -3.35
C LYS A 125 5.80 -18.70 -2.51
N THR A 126 5.35 -17.53 -2.92
CA THR A 126 4.37 -16.74 -2.18
C THR A 126 3.32 -16.15 -3.11
N LEU A 127 2.12 -16.00 -2.58
CA LEU A 127 1.04 -15.23 -3.18
C LEU A 127 0.58 -14.17 -2.20
N SER A 128 0.30 -12.96 -2.67
CA SER A 128 -0.27 -11.90 -1.84
C SER A 128 -1.35 -11.10 -2.56
N PHE A 129 -2.29 -10.57 -1.79
CA PHE A 129 -3.36 -9.70 -2.29
C PHE A 129 -3.91 -8.82 -1.18
N LEU A 130 -4.56 -7.72 -1.58
CA LEU A 130 -5.32 -6.83 -0.71
C LEU A 130 -6.81 -7.17 -0.85
N SER A 131 -7.50 -7.38 0.26
CA SER A 131 -8.95 -7.58 0.24
C SER A 131 -9.59 -7.01 1.50
N TYR A 132 -10.68 -6.25 1.34
CA TYR A 132 -11.39 -5.59 2.45
C TYR A 132 -10.49 -4.75 3.38
N GLY A 133 -9.43 -4.14 2.84
CA GLY A 133 -8.44 -3.36 3.58
C GLY A 133 -7.37 -4.21 4.27
N THR A 134 -7.38 -5.53 4.10
CA THR A 134 -6.43 -6.47 4.71
C THR A 134 -5.43 -6.96 3.69
N ASN A 135 -4.14 -6.87 4.01
CA ASN A 135 -3.09 -7.56 3.26
C ASN A 135 -3.05 -9.03 3.67
N ILE A 136 -3.11 -9.92 2.70
CA ILE A 136 -3.01 -11.37 2.89
C ILE A 136 -1.73 -11.85 2.21
N GLU A 137 -0.92 -12.61 2.95
CA GLU A 137 0.29 -13.26 2.45
C GLU A 137 0.19 -14.77 2.65
N LEU A 138 0.22 -15.52 1.55
CA LEU A 138 0.28 -16.98 1.53
C LEU A 138 1.67 -17.42 1.13
N ARG A 139 2.38 -18.07 2.05
CA ARG A 139 3.72 -18.61 1.80
C ARG A 139 3.68 -20.12 1.77
N LEU A 140 4.22 -20.73 0.72
CA LEU A 140 4.44 -22.18 0.66
C LEU A 140 5.55 -22.57 1.65
N ILE A 141 5.24 -23.50 2.55
CA ILE A 141 6.17 -24.05 3.56
C ILE A 141 6.64 -25.44 3.12
N GLU A 142 5.71 -26.30 2.70
CA GLU A 142 5.98 -27.66 2.25
C GLU A 142 5.10 -28.03 1.04
N GLY A 143 5.56 -29.00 0.26
CA GLY A 143 4.86 -29.49 -0.94
C GLY A 143 5.08 -28.63 -2.18
N HIS A 144 4.18 -28.75 -3.15
CA HIS A 144 4.21 -28.01 -4.39
C HIS A 144 2.80 -27.62 -4.81
N LEU A 145 2.65 -26.39 -5.33
CA LEU A 145 1.41 -25.95 -5.96
C LEU A 145 1.76 -25.18 -7.23
N LYS A 146 1.02 -25.45 -8.31
CA LYS A 146 1.05 -24.64 -9.52
C LYS A 146 0.40 -23.27 -9.26
N ASP A 147 0.65 -22.31 -10.15
CA ASP A 147 0.10 -20.96 -10.03
C ASP A 147 -1.44 -20.99 -10.02
N GLU A 148 -2.04 -21.82 -10.88
CA GLU A 148 -3.50 -21.98 -10.96
C GLU A 148 -4.09 -22.50 -9.65
N GLU A 149 -3.39 -23.42 -8.98
CA GLU A 149 -3.83 -24.00 -7.72
C GLU A 149 -3.72 -23.02 -6.55
N PHE A 150 -2.69 -22.16 -6.58
CA PHE A 150 -2.56 -21.02 -5.67
C PHE A 150 -3.73 -20.04 -5.84
N LEU A 151 -4.09 -19.74 -7.08
CA LEU A 151 -5.19 -18.84 -7.40
C LEU A 151 -6.55 -19.44 -7.00
N ASP A 152 -6.74 -20.74 -7.22
CA ASP A 152 -7.96 -21.44 -6.80
C ASP A 152 -8.17 -21.37 -5.28
N LEU A 153 -7.11 -21.57 -4.49
CA LEU A 153 -7.19 -21.41 -3.03
C LEU A 153 -7.63 -20.00 -2.62
N CYS A 154 -7.18 -18.97 -3.33
CA CYS A 154 -7.53 -17.58 -3.02
C CYS A 154 -9.02 -17.29 -3.21
N LYS A 155 -9.69 -18.00 -4.13
CA LYS A 155 -11.12 -17.82 -4.39
C LYS A 155 -11.98 -18.14 -3.16
N PHE A 156 -11.50 -19.01 -2.27
CA PHE A 156 -12.20 -19.42 -1.07
C PHE A 156 -12.14 -18.39 0.06
N PHE A 157 -11.25 -17.40 0.00
CA PHE A 157 -11.11 -16.41 1.07
C PHE A 157 -12.33 -15.51 1.16
N SER A 158 -12.93 -15.47 2.35
CA SER A 158 -14.08 -14.63 2.65
C SER A 158 -13.98 -14.05 4.06
N PRO A 159 -14.54 -12.84 4.30
CA PRO A 159 -14.56 -12.24 5.63
C PRO A 159 -15.43 -13.06 6.58
N LEU A 160 -15.09 -13.01 7.87
CA LEU A 160 -15.95 -13.56 8.91
C LEU A 160 -17.23 -12.73 9.07
N SER A 161 -18.30 -13.36 9.56
CA SER A 161 -19.55 -12.64 9.87
C SER A 161 -19.36 -11.57 10.96
N SER A 162 -18.39 -11.76 11.87
CA SER A 162 -18.03 -10.81 12.92
C SER A 162 -17.27 -9.57 12.40
N SER A 163 -16.87 -9.52 11.13
CA SER A 163 -16.08 -8.41 10.56
C SER A 163 -16.90 -7.13 10.29
N SER A 164 -18.22 -7.16 10.48
CA SER A 164 -19.14 -6.09 10.07
C SER A 164 -18.85 -4.72 10.70
N GLU A 165 -18.31 -4.67 11.92
CA GLU A 165 -17.96 -3.41 12.58
C GLU A 165 -16.69 -2.79 12.00
N ILE A 166 -15.64 -3.59 11.78
CA ILE A 166 -14.37 -3.13 11.22
C ILE A 166 -14.54 -2.62 9.79
N LEU A 167 -15.39 -3.27 9.00
CA LEU A 167 -15.69 -2.84 7.63
C LEU A 167 -16.22 -1.40 7.55
N LYS A 168 -16.95 -0.95 8.58
CA LYS A 168 -17.54 0.40 8.66
C LYS A 168 -16.56 1.47 9.16
N LYS A 169 -15.45 1.07 9.77
CA LYS A 169 -14.45 2.01 10.29
C LYS A 169 -13.67 2.65 9.15
N SER A 170 -13.35 3.93 9.30
CA SER A 170 -12.41 4.61 8.40
C SER A 170 -10.99 4.07 8.58
N PHE A 171 -10.13 4.23 7.58
CA PHE A 171 -8.70 3.93 7.69
C PHE A 171 -8.09 4.62 8.90
N PHE A 172 -8.42 5.90 9.14
CA PHE A 172 -8.03 6.66 10.34
C PHE A 172 -8.32 5.90 11.63
N GLU A 173 -9.52 5.35 11.79
CA GLU A 173 -9.91 4.59 12.99
C GLU A 173 -9.15 3.27 13.11
N LEU A 174 -8.73 2.71 11.98
CA LEU A 174 -8.01 1.44 11.88
C LEU A 174 -6.48 1.58 11.93
N THR A 175 -5.90 2.75 11.68
CA THR A 175 -4.44 2.92 11.72
C THR A 175 -3.88 2.82 13.14
N TYR A 176 -2.80 2.07 13.34
CA TYR A 176 -2.04 2.02 14.59
C TYR A 176 -1.63 3.41 15.10
N TRP A 177 -1.20 4.28 14.19
CA TRP A 177 -0.70 5.62 14.50
C TRP A 177 -1.78 6.57 15.04
N SER A 178 -3.06 6.38 14.70
CA SER A 178 -4.12 7.16 15.35
C SER A 178 -4.36 6.71 16.78
N ARG A 179 -4.26 5.41 17.06
CA ARG A 179 -4.48 4.82 18.38
C ARG A 179 -3.29 5.04 19.34
N PHE A 180 -2.07 5.09 18.81
CA PHE A 180 -0.84 5.33 19.59
C PHE A 180 -0.11 6.61 19.16
N SER A 181 -0.81 7.74 19.28
CA SER A 181 -0.31 9.07 18.89
C SER A 181 0.88 9.57 19.72
N ASN A 182 1.15 8.95 20.88
CA ASN A 182 2.30 9.25 21.72
C ASN A 182 3.65 9.00 21.02
N CYS A 183 3.66 8.25 19.91
CA CYS A 183 4.88 7.89 19.18
C CYS A 183 5.12 8.72 17.92
N MET A 184 4.24 9.68 17.61
CA MET A 184 4.42 10.58 16.47
C MET A 184 5.64 11.50 16.62
N LYS A 185 6.06 11.82 17.85
CA LYS A 185 7.30 12.62 18.10
C LYS A 185 8.59 11.88 17.80
N ASN A 186 8.56 10.54 17.78
CA ASN A 186 9.76 9.73 17.60
C ASN A 186 9.81 9.08 16.21
N ALA A 187 8.74 9.11 15.40
CA ALA A 187 8.66 8.55 14.03
C ALA A 187 9.77 9.06 13.08
N CYS A 188 10.48 10.11 13.51
CA CYS A 188 11.72 10.60 12.94
C CYS A 188 12.76 9.48 12.82
N ILE A 189 13.05 9.12 11.57
CA ILE A 189 14.42 8.73 11.25
C ILE A 189 15.07 9.91 10.59
N LYS A 190 16.25 10.30 11.06
CA LYS A 190 17.01 11.35 10.39
C LYS A 190 17.23 10.95 8.94
N ASN A 191 16.94 11.86 8.00
CA ASN A 191 17.10 11.67 6.55
C ASN A 191 18.53 11.24 6.13
N ASP A 192 19.53 11.43 7.00
CA ASP A 192 20.92 11.04 6.79
C ASP A 192 21.21 9.54 7.04
N THR A 193 20.37 8.84 7.81
CA THR A 193 20.66 7.50 8.35
C THR A 193 19.68 6.42 7.91
N TYR A 194 18.49 6.78 7.45
CA TYR A 194 17.54 5.84 6.85
C TYR A 194 17.15 6.26 5.46
N LYS A 195 17.12 5.27 4.58
CA LYS A 195 16.75 5.42 3.18
C LYS A 195 15.37 4.81 3.06
N PRO A 196 14.30 5.62 2.93
CA PRO A 196 12.96 5.07 2.75
C PRO A 196 12.92 4.23 1.46
N PRO A 197 11.97 3.27 1.37
CA PRO A 197 11.71 2.57 0.14
C PRO A 197 11.44 3.56 -1.00
N SER A 198 11.92 3.21 -2.18
CA SER A 198 11.76 4.03 -3.38
C SER A 198 10.38 3.79 -4.01
N SER A 199 9.68 4.84 -4.45
CA SER A 199 8.48 4.67 -5.28
C SER A 199 8.78 4.02 -6.62
N LEU A 200 7.74 3.82 -7.44
CA LEU A 200 7.89 3.50 -8.88
C LEU A 200 8.78 4.52 -9.61
N TRP A 201 8.82 5.76 -9.13
CA TRP A 201 9.72 6.81 -9.62
C TRP A 201 11.19 6.63 -9.24
N ASN A 202 11.50 5.61 -8.44
CA ASN A 202 12.76 5.47 -7.72
C ASN A 202 13.13 6.72 -6.89
N LEU A 203 12.11 7.47 -6.45
CA LEU A 203 12.29 8.66 -5.63
C LEU A 203 12.19 8.30 -4.17
N ARG A 204 13.03 8.94 -3.36
CA ARG A 204 12.92 8.90 -1.91
C ARG A 204 11.97 10.00 -1.49
N TRP A 205 10.82 9.62 -0.96
CA TRP A 205 9.88 10.58 -0.42
C TRP A 205 10.42 11.14 0.90
N PRO A 206 10.25 12.44 1.16
CA PRO A 206 10.57 13.01 2.45
C PRO A 206 9.74 12.33 3.54
N LEU A 207 10.36 12.11 4.70
CA LEU A 207 9.68 11.63 5.90
C LEU A 207 9.35 12.85 6.76
N HIS A 208 8.06 13.07 6.96
CA HIS A 208 7.54 14.18 7.76
C HIS A 208 6.94 13.67 9.07
N ASN A 209 6.86 14.54 10.07
CA ASN A 209 6.19 14.20 11.32
C ASN A 209 4.68 14.22 11.09
N ILE A 210 3.96 13.18 11.55
CA ILE A 210 2.50 13.22 11.53
C ILE A 210 2.05 14.27 12.55
N PHE A 211 1.45 15.35 12.05
CA PHE A 211 0.85 16.39 12.88
C PHE A 211 -0.55 15.99 13.31
N LYS A 212 -1.37 15.50 12.37
CA LYS A 212 -2.77 15.17 12.60
C LYS A 212 -3.22 14.04 11.68
N LEU A 213 -3.98 13.08 12.22
CA LEU A 213 -4.72 12.08 11.45
C LEU A 213 -6.22 12.31 11.75
N SER A 214 -7.06 12.32 10.71
CA SER A 214 -8.49 12.54 10.90
C SER A 214 -9.32 12.03 9.72
N LYS A 215 -10.66 12.10 9.87
CA LYS A 215 -11.57 12.16 8.71
C LYS A 215 -11.34 13.49 7.96
N LEU A 216 -11.76 13.55 6.70
CA LEU A 216 -11.52 14.69 5.82
C LEU A 216 -12.03 16.00 6.47
N ASP A 217 -11.12 16.92 6.75
CA ASP A 217 -11.44 18.25 7.27
C ASP A 217 -11.16 19.37 6.25
N GLN A 218 -10.52 19.03 5.12
CA GLN A 218 -10.08 20.01 4.11
C GLN A 218 -10.56 19.60 2.72
N ASN A 219 -11.10 20.58 1.98
CA ASN A 219 -11.38 20.42 0.56
C ASN A 219 -10.08 20.72 -0.21
N ILE A 220 -9.45 19.71 -0.80
CA ILE A 220 -8.27 19.90 -1.64
C ILE A 220 -8.74 20.18 -3.05
N LYS A 221 -8.52 21.43 -3.51
CA LYS A 221 -8.96 21.95 -4.81
C LYS A 221 -8.78 20.95 -5.96
N TYR A 222 -7.61 20.31 -6.05
CA TYR A 222 -7.23 19.44 -7.16
C TYR A 222 -7.97 18.10 -7.23
N ILE A 223 -8.51 17.58 -6.13
CA ILE A 223 -9.19 16.28 -6.19
C ILE A 223 -10.48 16.37 -6.98
N ASN A 224 -11.17 17.50 -6.87
CA ASN A 224 -12.41 17.74 -7.60
C ASN A 224 -12.17 17.88 -9.11
N GLU A 225 -10.92 18.09 -9.53
CA GLU A 225 -10.48 18.19 -10.93
C GLU A 225 -9.99 16.82 -11.47
N LEU A 226 -9.84 15.80 -10.62
CA LEU A 226 -9.48 14.45 -11.04
C LEU A 226 -10.76 13.62 -11.26
N ASN A 227 -10.81 12.91 -12.39
CA ASN A 227 -11.92 11.99 -12.67
C ASN A 227 -11.74 10.67 -11.91
N LEU A 228 -12.11 10.64 -10.63
CA LEU A 228 -11.83 9.52 -9.72
C LEU A 228 -13.09 8.74 -9.33
N ASP A 229 -13.05 7.42 -9.55
CA ASP A 229 -14.02 6.46 -9.00
C ASP A 229 -13.71 6.08 -7.55
N PHE A 230 -13.11 6.99 -6.79
CA PHE A 230 -12.69 6.81 -5.40
C PHE A 230 -13.37 7.81 -4.46
N ILE A 231 -13.58 7.39 -3.21
CA ILE A 231 -14.08 8.24 -2.13
C ILE A 231 -12.96 8.45 -1.13
N ILE A 232 -12.75 9.71 -0.74
CA ILE A 232 -11.84 10.06 0.35
C ILE A 232 -12.39 9.50 1.66
N ASP A 233 -11.59 8.66 2.30
CA ASP A 233 -11.94 8.02 3.57
C ASP A 233 -11.23 8.71 4.75
N SER A 234 -9.93 9.00 4.60
CA SER A 234 -9.09 9.51 5.68
C SER A 234 -8.03 10.50 5.17
N GLN A 235 -7.54 11.35 6.07
CA GLN A 235 -6.44 12.28 5.80
C GLN A 235 -5.34 12.19 6.87
N ILE A 236 -4.09 12.31 6.43
CA ILE A 236 -2.90 12.48 7.26
C ILE A 236 -2.30 13.83 6.91
N ILE A 237 -2.11 14.67 7.92
CA ILE A 237 -1.42 15.95 7.81
C ILE A 237 -0.07 15.80 8.48
N TYR A 238 0.98 16.17 7.76
CA TYR A 238 2.33 16.16 8.24
C TYR A 238 2.89 17.59 8.39
N GLY A 239 3.84 17.75 9.33
CA GLY A 239 4.44 19.03 9.71
C GLY A 239 4.11 19.41 11.15
N ASP A 240 3.71 20.66 11.37
CA ASP A 240 3.24 21.15 12.66
C ASP A 240 2.09 22.18 12.49
N LYS A 241 1.75 22.91 13.57
CA LYS A 241 0.65 23.89 13.54
C LYS A 241 0.92 25.09 12.65
N ASP A 242 2.19 25.46 12.53
CA ASP A 242 2.62 26.69 11.89
C ASP A 242 3.06 26.41 10.44
N HIS A 243 3.45 25.17 10.14
CA HIS A 243 3.94 24.76 8.83
C HIS A 243 3.45 23.37 8.42
N ILE A 244 2.53 23.32 7.46
CA ILE A 244 2.10 22.05 6.85
C ILE A 244 3.09 21.66 5.75
N GLU A 245 3.69 20.49 5.91
CA GLU A 245 4.68 19.97 4.98
C GLU A 245 4.05 19.10 3.88
N GLU A 246 3.09 18.26 4.29
CA GLU A 246 2.40 17.33 3.41
C GLU A 246 0.98 17.09 3.89
N VAL A 247 0.04 16.94 2.95
CA VAL A 247 -1.28 16.34 3.20
C VAL A 247 -1.40 15.09 2.36
N GLN A 248 -1.60 13.94 3.00
CA GLN A 248 -1.88 12.67 2.36
C GLN A 248 -3.35 12.29 2.57
N LEU A 249 -4.05 11.98 1.50
CA LEU A 249 -5.39 11.43 1.52
C LEU A 249 -5.36 9.95 1.18
N ILE A 250 -6.20 9.20 1.86
CA ILE A 250 -6.44 7.79 1.63
C ILE A 250 -7.85 7.64 1.09
N MET A 251 -7.97 6.94 -0.03
CA MET A 251 -9.20 6.78 -0.76
C MET A 251 -9.45 5.32 -1.11
N PHE A 252 -10.72 4.94 -1.14
CA PHE A 252 -11.18 3.60 -1.52
C PHE A 252 -12.19 3.68 -2.67
N PRO A 253 -12.38 2.60 -3.45
CA PRO A 253 -13.37 2.56 -4.51
C PRO A 253 -14.78 2.94 -4.05
N GLN A 254 -15.51 3.68 -4.89
CA GLN A 254 -16.89 4.13 -4.62
C GLN A 254 -17.88 2.98 -4.37
N ASN A 255 -17.59 1.77 -4.88
CA ASN A 255 -18.40 0.58 -4.66
C ASN A 255 -18.36 0.06 -3.21
N GLY A 256 -17.54 0.67 -2.33
CA GLY A 256 -17.41 0.33 -0.91
C GLY A 256 -16.55 -0.91 -0.63
N LYS A 257 -16.07 -1.61 -1.66
CA LYS A 257 -15.12 -2.72 -1.50
C LYS A 257 -13.71 -2.15 -1.36
N LYS A 258 -13.09 -2.35 -0.19
CA LYS A 258 -11.72 -1.92 0.11
C LYS A 258 -10.68 -2.90 -0.47
N ASN A 259 -10.86 -3.34 -1.71
CA ASN A 259 -9.96 -4.25 -2.44
C ASN A 259 -8.82 -3.52 -3.16
N GLN A 260 -8.94 -2.20 -3.30
CA GLN A 260 -7.95 -1.30 -3.86
C GLN A 260 -7.84 -0.08 -2.97
N ILE A 261 -6.68 0.56 -2.96
CA ILE A 261 -6.42 1.77 -2.19
C ILE A 261 -5.72 2.78 -3.10
N ALA A 262 -6.13 4.03 -2.98
CA ALA A 262 -5.48 5.14 -3.65
C ALA A 262 -4.99 6.15 -2.61
N TRP A 263 -3.80 6.69 -2.87
CA TRP A 263 -3.19 7.71 -2.04
C TRP A 263 -2.94 8.95 -2.88
N PHE A 264 -3.38 10.10 -2.37
CA PHE A 264 -3.12 11.38 -2.99
C PHE A 264 -2.36 12.25 -2.01
N ARG A 265 -1.12 12.61 -2.35
CA ARG A 265 -0.22 13.37 -1.50
C ARG A 265 0.04 14.73 -2.13
N VAL A 266 -0.13 15.75 -1.32
CA VAL A 266 0.16 17.15 -1.65
C VAL A 266 1.33 17.57 -0.79
N PHE A 267 2.48 17.85 -1.42
CA PHE A 267 3.66 18.35 -0.73
C PHE A 267 3.79 19.84 -0.97
N ASN A 268 4.04 20.58 0.10
CA ASN A 268 4.46 21.97 -0.03
C ASN A 268 5.84 21.98 -0.72
N LYS A 269 5.95 22.70 -1.84
CA LYS A 269 7.15 22.73 -2.70
C LYS A 269 8.39 23.25 -1.99
N GLU A 270 8.23 24.07 -0.95
CA GLU A 270 9.35 24.53 -0.11
C GLU A 270 10.00 23.38 0.68
N ASN A 271 9.22 22.34 1.00
CA ASN A 271 9.66 21.19 1.79
C ASN A 271 10.00 19.96 0.93
N PHE A 272 9.65 19.99 -0.36
CA PHE A 272 9.90 18.88 -1.26
C PHE A 272 11.31 19.00 -1.89
N PRO A 273 12.28 18.11 -1.55
CA PRO A 273 13.68 18.29 -1.94
C PRO A 273 13.98 17.88 -3.39
N ILE A 274 12.98 17.88 -4.27
CA ILE A 274 13.18 17.61 -5.70
C ILE A 274 12.86 18.89 -6.45
N LYS A 275 13.90 19.69 -6.71
CA LYS A 275 13.86 20.64 -7.84
C LYS A 275 13.32 19.88 -9.03
N LYS A 276 12.31 20.42 -9.75
CA LYS A 276 11.76 19.85 -11.01
C LYS A 276 12.89 19.12 -11.73
N PRO A 277 12.89 17.78 -11.76
CA PRO A 277 14.06 17.06 -12.22
C PRO A 277 14.32 17.48 -13.66
N PRO A 278 15.55 17.92 -14.02
CA PRO A 278 15.84 18.13 -15.43
C PRO A 278 15.55 16.82 -16.16
N PRO A 279 15.01 16.84 -17.41
CA PRO A 279 14.66 15.62 -18.12
C PRO A 279 15.78 14.57 -18.17
N SER A 280 17.05 15.01 -18.09
CA SER A 280 18.26 14.19 -18.02
C SER A 280 18.50 13.46 -16.69
N ARG A 281 17.78 13.80 -15.62
CA ARG A 281 17.81 13.12 -14.30
C ARG A 281 16.55 12.32 -14.03
N LEU A 282 15.55 12.36 -14.90
CA LEU A 282 14.53 11.33 -14.93
C LEU A 282 15.26 10.00 -15.21
N PRO A 283 14.94 8.92 -14.49
CA PRO A 283 15.67 7.66 -14.64
C PRO A 283 15.70 7.21 -16.10
N ILE A 284 16.88 6.84 -16.59
CA ILE A 284 17.03 6.14 -17.87
C ILE A 284 16.46 4.74 -17.65
N MET A 285 15.21 4.54 -18.06
CA MET A 285 14.42 3.37 -17.66
C MET A 285 14.83 2.04 -18.28
N ASN A 286 15.81 2.03 -19.18
CA ASN A 286 16.28 0.82 -19.85
C ASN A 286 17.35 0.02 -19.08
N THR A 287 17.74 0.45 -17.87
CA THR A 287 18.93 -0.13 -17.21
C THR A 287 18.69 -0.69 -15.82
N PHE A 288 17.46 -0.64 -15.29
CA PHE A 288 17.20 -1.11 -13.93
C PHE A 288 16.81 -2.59 -13.90
N SER A 289 17.84 -3.43 -14.05
CA SER A 289 17.83 -4.90 -14.01
C SER A 289 17.13 -5.54 -15.22
N GLY A 290 17.71 -6.60 -15.79
CA GLY A 290 17.12 -7.32 -16.93
C GLY A 290 15.82 -8.08 -16.61
N TYR A 291 15.09 -7.73 -15.54
CA TYR A 291 13.98 -8.52 -14.98
C TYR A 291 12.72 -7.72 -14.63
N SER A 292 12.75 -6.38 -14.53
CA SER A 292 11.53 -5.55 -14.42
C SER A 292 11.72 -4.19 -15.10
N SER A 293 11.02 -3.98 -16.20
CA SER A 293 10.93 -2.70 -16.91
C SER A 293 9.68 -1.96 -16.49
N PHE A 294 9.83 -0.71 -16.05
CA PHE A 294 8.69 0.18 -15.81
C PHE A 294 8.35 0.96 -17.07
N ASN A 295 7.07 1.28 -17.25
CA ASN A 295 6.60 2.16 -18.31
C ASN A 295 6.47 3.60 -17.79
N LEU A 296 6.88 4.58 -18.60
CA LEU A 296 6.81 6.01 -18.30
C LEU A 296 5.99 6.65 -19.40
N THR A 297 4.84 7.18 -19.02
CA THR A 297 4.02 8.03 -19.87
C THR A 297 4.15 9.47 -19.38
N VAL A 298 4.14 10.42 -20.31
CA VAL A 298 4.12 11.84 -19.99
C VAL A 298 2.90 12.46 -20.66
N LEU A 299 2.00 13.02 -19.87
CA LEU A 299 0.89 13.85 -20.35
C LEU A 299 1.31 15.32 -20.26
N ASN A 300 0.88 16.13 -21.23
CA ASN A 300 1.18 17.55 -21.22
C ASN A 300 0.24 18.26 -20.23
N GLY A 301 0.80 19.11 -19.38
CA GLY A 301 -0.01 19.93 -18.48
C GLY A 301 -0.69 21.07 -19.23
N SER A 302 -1.76 21.63 -18.66
CA SER A 302 -2.41 22.83 -19.18
C SER A 302 -1.46 24.04 -19.22
N ASP A 303 -1.41 24.75 -20.34
CA ASP A 303 -0.52 25.90 -20.65
C ASP A 303 -0.27 26.84 -19.45
N GLY A 304 0.81 26.58 -18.71
CA GLY A 304 1.37 27.45 -17.67
C GLY A 304 0.85 27.24 -16.25
N ALA A 305 -0.26 26.54 -16.03
CA ALA A 305 -0.83 26.37 -14.68
C ALA A 305 -0.28 25.15 -13.93
N ILE A 306 0.00 24.07 -14.65
CA ILE A 306 0.57 22.84 -14.09
C ILE A 306 1.71 22.33 -14.98
N SER A 307 2.64 21.58 -14.41
CA SER A 307 3.65 20.87 -15.17
C SER A 307 3.05 19.72 -15.97
N ASN A 308 3.86 19.12 -16.84
CA ASN A 308 3.59 17.78 -17.34
C ASN A 308 3.30 16.80 -16.20
N ILE A 309 2.43 15.84 -16.47
CA ILE A 309 2.07 14.77 -15.56
C ILE A 309 2.89 13.55 -15.98
N TYR A 310 3.79 13.14 -15.11
CA TYR A 310 4.62 11.98 -15.33
C TYR A 310 3.90 10.79 -14.70
N ILE A 311 3.74 9.70 -15.44
CA ILE A 311 3.06 8.47 -14.99
C ILE A 311 4.05 7.31 -15.09
N THR A 312 4.27 6.58 -13.99
CA THR A 312 5.03 5.34 -13.96
C THR A 312 4.14 4.16 -13.68
N SER A 313 4.45 3.03 -14.31
CA SER A 313 3.71 1.80 -14.13
C SER A 313 4.60 0.56 -14.23
N VAL A 314 4.20 -0.51 -13.54
CA VAL A 314 4.79 -1.85 -13.65
C VAL A 314 4.29 -2.58 -14.91
N ASN A 315 3.06 -2.30 -15.34
CA ASN A 315 2.39 -3.02 -16.42
C ASN A 315 1.27 -2.16 -17.04
N ASP A 316 0.80 -2.52 -18.22
CA ASP A 316 -0.30 -1.75 -18.83
C ASP A 316 -1.67 -2.08 -18.23
N HIS A 317 -1.77 -3.15 -17.45
CA HIS A 317 -3.02 -3.70 -16.93
C HIS A 317 -2.93 -4.04 -15.44
N TYR A 318 -3.93 -3.61 -14.69
CA TYR A 318 -4.11 -3.83 -13.26
C TYR A 318 -3.28 -2.93 -12.36
N GLY A 319 -2.26 -2.24 -12.86
CA GLY A 319 -1.37 -1.42 -12.06
C GLY A 319 -0.45 -2.27 -11.19
N PRO A 320 0.17 -1.69 -10.14
CA PRO A 320 -0.01 -0.31 -9.66
C PRO A 320 0.51 0.77 -10.60
N HIS A 321 -0.03 1.98 -10.44
CA HIS A 321 0.37 3.18 -11.19
C HIS A 321 0.64 4.35 -10.23
N ASP A 322 1.69 5.12 -10.52
CA ASP A 322 2.04 6.35 -9.80
C ASP A 322 2.10 7.53 -10.78
N ALA A 323 1.50 8.66 -10.44
CA ALA A 323 1.59 9.91 -11.17
C ALA A 323 2.24 11.02 -10.32
N LEU A 324 3.12 11.81 -10.93
CA LEU A 324 3.85 12.90 -10.30
C LEU A 324 3.74 14.17 -11.16
N TRP A 325 3.35 15.29 -10.55
CA TRP A 325 3.29 16.60 -11.21
C TRP A 325 3.44 17.74 -10.18
N TRP A 326 3.52 18.98 -10.67
CA TRP A 326 3.71 20.18 -9.86
C TRP A 326 2.88 21.35 -10.40
N ASP A 327 2.55 22.29 -9.52
CA ASP A 327 2.14 23.64 -9.88
C ASP A 327 3.15 24.68 -9.32
N ASP A 328 2.72 25.93 -9.22
CA ASP A 328 3.55 27.01 -8.67
C ASP A 328 3.84 26.82 -7.17
N GLU A 329 2.94 26.20 -6.41
CA GLU A 329 2.94 26.13 -4.94
C GLU A 329 3.32 24.74 -4.39
N ASN A 330 2.94 23.66 -5.07
CA ASN A 330 2.96 22.29 -4.54
C ASN A 330 3.49 21.26 -5.54
N ALA A 331 3.91 20.12 -4.99
CA ALA A 331 4.10 18.88 -5.71
C ALA A 331 2.95 17.91 -5.38
N TYR A 332 2.55 17.12 -6.36
CA TYR A 332 1.46 16.16 -6.23
C TYR A 332 1.94 14.76 -6.59
N LEU A 333 1.61 13.80 -5.75
CA LEU A 333 1.81 12.38 -6.01
C LEU A 333 0.48 11.66 -5.86
N PHE A 334 0.05 11.01 -6.93
CA PHE A 334 -1.13 10.16 -6.91
C PHE A 334 -0.73 8.72 -7.19
N GLN A 335 -1.13 7.80 -6.31
CA GLN A 335 -0.74 6.40 -6.38
C GLN A 335 -1.98 5.55 -6.22
N ILE A 336 -2.19 4.63 -7.15
CA ILE A 336 -3.27 3.65 -7.06
C ILE A 336 -2.64 2.26 -6.99
N SER A 337 -3.07 1.47 -5.99
CA SER A 337 -2.68 0.07 -5.87
C SER A 337 -3.24 -0.77 -7.03
N ALA A 338 -2.85 -2.04 -7.07
CA ALA A 338 -3.39 -2.96 -8.06
C ALA A 338 -4.93 -3.07 -7.99
N GLY A 339 -5.61 -3.13 -9.13
CA GLY A 339 -7.07 -3.29 -9.21
C GLY A 339 -7.53 -3.79 -10.58
N THR A 340 -8.68 -4.48 -10.64
CA THR A 340 -9.13 -5.21 -11.83
C THR A 340 -9.45 -4.32 -13.04
N ASN A 341 -9.89 -3.08 -12.79
CA ASN A 341 -10.19 -2.11 -13.84
C ASN A 341 -9.06 -1.08 -14.05
N ASN A 342 -7.91 -1.26 -13.41
CA ASN A 342 -6.86 -0.24 -13.36
C ASN A 342 -5.86 -0.39 -14.53
N SER A 343 -6.27 -0.06 -15.75
CA SER A 343 -5.36 0.00 -16.91
C SER A 343 -4.57 1.30 -16.94
N ILE A 344 -3.47 1.32 -17.71
CA ILE A 344 -2.71 2.55 -17.93
C ILE A 344 -3.52 3.62 -18.66
N GLU A 345 -4.43 3.23 -19.57
CA GLU A 345 -5.31 4.18 -20.27
C GLU A 345 -6.34 4.77 -19.32
N TYR A 346 -7.00 3.93 -18.51
CA TYR A 346 -7.87 4.41 -17.42
C TYR A 346 -7.11 5.38 -16.49
N PHE A 347 -5.87 5.06 -16.13
CA PHE A 347 -5.07 5.91 -15.25
C PHE A 347 -4.71 7.26 -15.90
N LYS A 348 -4.52 7.32 -17.23
CA LYS A 348 -4.37 8.59 -17.94
C LYS A 348 -5.67 9.39 -17.96
N GLU A 349 -6.81 8.72 -18.10
CA GLU A 349 -8.13 9.36 -18.14
C GLU A 349 -8.48 10.14 -16.86
N ILE A 350 -7.94 9.72 -15.72
CA ILE A 350 -8.05 10.44 -14.44
C ILE A 350 -7.58 11.90 -14.58
N PHE A 351 -6.60 12.14 -15.45
CA PHE A 351 -5.97 13.43 -15.67
C PHE A 351 -6.49 14.17 -16.91
N CYS A 352 -7.50 13.65 -17.63
CA CYS A 352 -7.99 14.27 -18.87
C CYS A 352 -8.44 15.73 -18.69
N GLN A 353 -8.99 16.10 -17.53
CA GLN A 353 -9.39 17.48 -17.24
C GLN A 353 -8.19 18.42 -17.01
N LEU A 354 -7.02 17.85 -16.72
CA LEU A 354 -5.75 18.55 -16.53
C LEU A 354 -4.88 18.55 -17.81
N ASP A 355 -5.22 17.70 -18.80
CA ASP A 355 -4.59 17.64 -20.11
C ASP A 355 -5.31 18.58 -21.10
N ASN A 356 -4.55 19.38 -21.84
CA ASN A 356 -5.08 20.30 -22.85
C ASN A 356 -5.55 19.59 -24.14
N ASN A 357 -5.55 18.26 -24.20
CA ASN A 357 -5.79 17.52 -25.44
C ASN A 357 -7.26 17.32 -25.86
N GLU A 358 -8.26 17.91 -25.17
CA GLU A 358 -9.65 17.89 -25.66
C GLU A 358 -10.37 19.25 -25.60
N VAL A 359 -9.94 20.21 -26.42
CA VAL A 359 -10.87 21.14 -27.10
C VAL A 359 -10.31 21.54 -28.47
N SER A 360 -10.32 20.61 -29.44
CA SER A 360 -10.38 20.94 -30.88
C SER A 360 -10.67 19.71 -31.73
N ARG A 361 -11.85 19.11 -31.52
CA ARG A 361 -12.52 18.34 -32.57
C ARG A 361 -13.94 18.89 -32.73
N ASN A 362 -14.04 19.94 -33.52
CA ASN A 362 -15.24 20.29 -34.28
C ASN A 362 -14.92 20.14 -35.76
#